data_AF-A0A9X3DYF9-F1
#
_entry.id   AF-A0A9X3DYF9-F1
#
_cell.length_a   1.000
_cell.length_b   1.000
_cell.length_c   1.000
_cell.angle_alpha   90.00
_cell.angle_beta   90.00
_cell.angle_gamma   90.00
#
_symmetry.space_group_name_H-M   'P 1'
#
loop_
_entity.id
_entity.type
_entity.pdbx_description
1 polymer ?
#
loop_
_entity_poly.entity_id
_entity_poly.type
_entity_poly.pdbx_seq_one_letter_code
_entity_poly.pdbx_strand_id
1 'polypeptide(L)' 'MQRTAKYIEELSGQLSQLAQQHGLQDLAYLLKLASEEARANVERAAEGLPSASGETRG' A
#
# COMPACT_ATOMS: atom_id res chain seq x y z
N MET A 1 -11.85 -8.41 4.05
CA MET A 1 -10.48 -7.92 3.79
C MET A 1 -10.42 -6.53 3.16
N GLN A 2 -11.35 -6.13 2.27
CA GLN A 2 -11.35 -4.78 1.66
C GLN A 2 -11.30 -3.61 2.65
N ARG A 3 -11.99 -3.68 3.80
CA ARG A 3 -11.94 -2.63 4.82
C ARG A 3 -10.54 -2.42 5.40
N THR A 4 -9.79 -3.50 5.59
CA THR A 4 -8.41 -3.45 6.09
C THR A 4 -7.48 -2.81 5.09
N ALA A 5 -7.62 -3.15 3.81
CA ALA A 5 -6.77 -2.57 2.76
C ALA A 5 -7.03 -1.08 2.56
N LYS A 6 -8.30 -0.65 2.56
CA LYS A 6 -8.68 0.77 2.53
C LYS A 6 -8.14 1.54 3.73
N TYR A 7 -8.16 0.91 4.91
CA TYR A 7 -7.58 1.50 6.12
C TYR A 7 -6.05 1.66 6.04
N ILE A 8 -5.35 0.68 5.47
CA ILE A 8 -3.89 0.76 5.23
C ILE A 8 -3.57 1.85 4.21
N GLU A 9 -4.36 2.00 3.15
CA GLU A 9 -4.19 3.07 2.16
C GLU A 9 -4.30 4.47 2.80
N GLU A 10 -5.35 4.70 3.59
CA GLU A 10 -5.56 5.97 4.30
C GLU A 10 -4.43 6.26 5.30
N LEU A 11 -4.06 5.26 6.11
CA LEU A 11 -3.02 5.44 7.13
C LEU A 11 -1.65 5.73 6.51
N SER A 12 -1.26 4.99 5.47
CA SER A 12 0.00 5.22 4.75
C SER A 12 0.03 6.60 4.09
N GLY A 13 -1.12 7.08 3.58
CA GLY A 13 -1.24 8.44 3.06
C GLY A 13 -1.01 9.51 4.13
N GLN A 14 -1.65 9.36 5.30
CA GLN A 14 -1.49 10.28 6.43
C GLN A 14 -0.04 10.32 6.93
N LEU A 15 0.61 9.15 7.05
CA LEU A 15 2.00 9.06 7.48
C LEU A 15 2.97 9.66 6.44
N SER A 16 2.70 9.50 5.14
CA SER A 16 3.52 10.10 4.09
C SER A 16 3.50 11.63 4.16
N GLN A 17 2.32 12.22 4.38
CA GLN A 17 2.17 13.67 4.57
C GLN A 17 2.93 14.16 5.81
N LEU A 18 2.83 13.44 6.93
CA LEU A 18 3.58 13.76 8.15
C LEU A 18 5.09 13.67 7.92
N ALA A 19 5.56 12.62 7.25
CA ALA A 19 6.96 12.43 6.92
C ALA A 19 7.49 13.58 6.03
N GLN A 20 6.71 14.07 5.07
CA GLN A 20 7.07 15.24 4.26
C GLN A 20 7.21 16.51 5.10
N GLN A 21 6.30 16.76 6.04
CA GLN A 21 6.35 17.91 6.94
C GLN A 21 7.61 17.93 7.81
N HIS A 22 8.15 16.75 8.16
CA HIS A 22 9.36 16.60 8.96
C HIS A 22 10.64 16.43 8.12
N GLY A 23 10.57 16.58 6.79
CA GLY A 23 11.73 16.42 5.90
C GLY A 23 12.21 14.97 5.73
N LEU A 24 11.39 13.98 6.12
CA LEU A 24 11.67 12.55 6.01
C LEU A 24 11.27 12.06 4.61
N GLN A 25 11.97 12.53 3.59
CA GLN A 25 11.63 12.30 2.17
C GLN A 25 11.60 10.81 1.79
N ASP A 26 12.61 10.06 2.23
CA ASP A 26 12.70 8.61 1.95
C ASP A 26 11.54 7.84 2.58
N LEU A 27 11.18 8.19 3.83
CA LEU A 27 10.05 7.57 4.53
C LEU A 27 8.73 7.91 3.83
N ALA A 28 8.54 9.16 3.41
CA ALA A 28 7.35 9.57 2.67
C ALA A 28 7.21 8.81 1.34
N TYR A 29 8.31 8.59 0.64
CA TYR A 29 8.36 7.80 -0.59
C TYR A 29 7.97 6.33 -0.34
N LEU A 30 8.58 5.69 0.67
CA LEU A 30 8.28 4.30 1.02
C LEU A 30 6.81 4.09 1.41
N LEU A 31 6.25 5.02 2.19
CA LEU A 31 4.84 4.97 2.59
C LEU A 31 3.89 5.15 1.39
N LYS A 32 4.25 6.01 0.44
CA LYS A 32 3.49 6.17 -0.80
C LYS A 32 3.54 4.90 -1.65
N LEU A 33 4.72 4.32 -1.83
CA LEU A 33 4.91 3.08 -2.58
C LEU A 33 4.10 1.91 -1.97
N ALA A 34 4.14 1.75 -0.65
CA ALA A 34 3.38 0.71 0.04
C ALA A 34 1.85 0.91 -0.10
N SER A 35 1.37 2.15 -0.10
CA SER A 35 -0.04 2.47 -0.33
C SER A 35 -0.48 2.11 -1.75
N GLU A 36 0.34 2.45 -2.75
CA GLU A 36 0.09 2.10 -4.16
C GLU A 36 0.08 0.58 -4.38
N GLU A 37 0.98 -0.17 -3.74
CA GLU A 37 1.03 -1.63 -3.83
C GLU A 37 -0.19 -2.29 -3.14
N ALA A 38 -0.60 -1.78 -1.98
CA ALA A 38 -1.81 -2.24 -1.30
C ALA A 38 -3.06 -2.02 -2.18
N ARG A 39 -3.17 -0.85 -2.81
CA ARG A 39 -4.26 -0.53 -3.74
C ARG A 39 -4.26 -1.44 -4.96
N ALA A 40 -3.10 -1.63 -5.61
CA ALA A 40 -2.97 -2.52 -6.76
C ALA A 40 -3.33 -3.98 -6.42
N ASN A 41 -3.00 -4.44 -5.22
CA ASN A 41 -3.39 -5.76 -4.74
C ASN A 41 -4.90 -5.90 -4.52
N VAL A 42 -5.58 -4.84 -4.05
CA VAL A 42 -7.04 -4.84 -3.94
C VAL A 42 -7.71 -4.83 -5.30
N GLU A 43 -7.22 -4.02 -6.24
CA GLU A 43 -7.73 -3.95 -7.61
C GLU A 43 -7.59 -5.33 -8.31
N ARG A 44 -6.40 -5.96 -8.23
CA ARG A 44 -6.21 -7.33 -8.76
C ARG A 44 -7.10 -8.36 -8.09
N ALA A 45 -7.26 -8.29 -6.76
CA ALA A 45 -8.15 -9.19 -6.03
C ALA A 45 -9.63 -9.00 -6.42
N ALA A 46 -10.04 -7.78 -6.77
CA ALA A 46 -11.39 -7.48 -7.26
C ALA A 46 -11.61 -8.00 -8.69
N GLU A 47 -10.56 -8.03 -9.51
CA GLU A 47 -10.57 -8.56 -10.89
C GLU A 47 -10.38 -10.09 -10.95
N GLY A 48 -10.24 -10.77 -9.81
CA GLY A 48 -10.00 -12.21 -9.74
C GLY A 48 -8.62 -12.63 -10.27
N LEU A 49 -7.70 -11.68 -10.43
CA LEU A 49 -6.33 -11.92 -10.87
C LEU A 49 -5.47 -12.38 -9.69
N PRO A 50 -4.59 -13.37 -9.89
CA PRO A 50 -3.69 -13.83 -8.83
C PRO A 50 -2.77 -12.70 -8.39
N SER A 51 -2.64 -12.52 -7.07
CA SER A 51 -1.70 -11.57 -6.49
C SER A 51 -0.28 -12.03 -6.75
N ALA A 52 0.58 -11.13 -7.26
CA ALA A 52 1.98 -11.42 -7.59
C ALA A 52 2.81 -11.85 -6.36
N SER A 53 2.31 -11.66 -5.15
CA SER A 53 2.98 -12.05 -3.90
C SER A 53 2.72 -13.51 -3.45
N GLY A 54 2.07 -14.33 -4.28
CA GLY A 54 1.64 -15.70 -3.91
C GLY A 54 2.47 -16.87 -4.45
N GLU A 55 3.47 -16.64 -5.30
CA GLU A 55 4.33 -17.70 -5.84
C GLU A 55 5.58 -17.95 -4.97
N THR A 56 5.35 -18.37 -3.72
CA THR A 56 6.27 -19.29 -3.06
C THR A 56 5.53 -20.61 -2.85
N ARG A 57 5.38 -21.36 -3.94
CA ARG A 57 5.06 -22.79 -3.89
C ARG A 57 6.32 -23.52 -3.41
N GLY A 58 6.32 -23.88 -2.13
CA GLY A 58 7.11 -24.99 -1.60
C GLY A 58 6.35 -26.30 -1.78
#